data_AF-A0A0C9W6K2-F1
#
_entry.id   AF-A0A0C9W6K2-F1
#
_cell.length_a   1.000
_cell.length_b   1.000
_cell.length_c   1.000
_cell.angle_alpha   90.00
_cell.angle_beta   90.00
_cell.angle_gamma   90.00
#
_symmetry.space_group_name_H-M   'P 1'
#
loop_
_entity.id
_entity.type
_entity.pdbx_description
1 polymer ?
#
loop_
_entity_poly.entity_id
_entity_poly.type
_entity_poly.pdbx_seq_one_letter_code
_entity_poly.pdbx_strand_id
1 'polypeptide(L)'
;MARRFASRTITSFNRSLQTSSTMNAPNVVSISYPTLLSSPLSLEKSIEQAFGSHPQALGIIIVKDLPDAYKTYRETLLKFGYKFSHLPEETKERYTDPES
;
A
#
# COMPACT_ATOMS: atom_id res chain seq x y z
N MET A 1 -53.52 -11.10 31.99
CA MET A 1 -52.98 -9.73 32.14
C MET A 1 -51.59 -9.67 31.53
N ALA A 2 -51.35 -8.64 30.71
CA ALA A 2 -50.32 -8.59 29.66
C ALA A 2 -48.88 -8.34 30.16
N ARG A 3 -47.89 -8.98 29.50
CA ARG A 3 -46.45 -8.77 29.70
C ARG A 3 -45.99 -7.52 28.94
N ARG A 4 -45.41 -6.55 29.65
CA ARG A 4 -44.78 -5.34 29.08
C ARG A 4 -43.47 -5.71 28.39
N PHE A 5 -43.38 -5.51 27.08
CA PHE A 5 -42.12 -5.51 26.35
C PHE A 5 -41.47 -4.14 26.47
N ALA A 6 -40.28 -4.09 27.06
CA ALA A 6 -39.45 -2.88 27.07
C ALA A 6 -38.79 -2.73 25.69
N SER A 7 -39.29 -1.79 24.89
CA SER A 7 -38.69 -1.40 23.62
C SER A 7 -37.39 -0.64 23.89
N ARG A 8 -36.24 -1.24 23.58
CA ARG A 8 -34.94 -0.55 23.61
C ARG A 8 -34.79 0.21 22.30
N THR A 9 -35.03 1.51 22.34
CA THR A 9 -34.76 2.41 21.21
C THR A 9 -33.25 2.50 21.01
N ILE A 10 -32.75 1.95 19.91
CA ILE A 10 -31.37 2.13 19.46
C ILE A 10 -31.28 3.53 18.84
N THR A 11 -30.73 4.48 19.59
CA THR A 11 -30.38 5.79 19.05
C THR A 11 -29.27 5.62 18.03
N SER A 12 -29.63 5.70 16.75
CA SER A 12 -28.68 5.77 15.64
C SER A 12 -27.76 6.98 15.83
N PHE A 13 -26.50 6.74 16.16
CA PHE A 13 -25.48 7.77 16.23
C PHE A 13 -24.92 7.97 14.81
N ASN A 14 -25.54 8.89 14.08
CA ASN A 14 -25.10 9.25 12.74
C ASN A 14 -23.84 10.12 12.86
N ARG A 15 -22.66 9.49 12.97
CA ARG A 15 -21.37 10.18 12.91
C ARG A 15 -21.17 10.63 11.46
N SER A 16 -21.57 11.85 11.14
CA SER A 16 -21.11 12.50 9.91
C SER A 16 -19.60 12.64 10.00
N LEU A 17 -18.88 11.87 9.17
CA LEU A 17 -17.46 12.11 8.94
C LEU A 17 -17.35 13.48 8.28
N GLN A 18 -17.02 14.50 9.06
CA GLN A 18 -16.55 15.77 8.53
C GLN A 18 -15.19 15.50 7.87
N THR A 19 -15.19 15.09 6.61
CA THR A 19 -14.01 15.12 5.75
C THR A 19 -13.84 16.54 5.21
N SER A 20 -13.40 17.44 6.08
CA SER A 20 -12.94 18.78 5.68
C SER A 20 -11.52 19.01 6.17
N SER A 21 -10.63 18.14 5.72
CA SER A 21 -9.25 18.50 5.40
C SER A 21 -8.96 17.86 4.06
N THR A 22 -8.68 18.68 3.05
CA THR A 22 -7.97 18.21 1.87
C THR A 22 -6.62 17.72 2.36
N MET A 23 -6.55 16.46 2.80
CA MET A 23 -5.27 15.77 2.88
C MET A 23 -4.76 15.78 1.45
N ASN A 24 -3.85 16.72 1.18
CA ASN A 24 -3.10 16.77 -0.05
C ASN A 24 -2.31 15.46 -0.06
N ALA A 25 -2.89 14.40 -0.63
CA ALA A 25 -2.19 13.14 -0.77
C ALA A 25 -0.87 13.50 -1.45
N PRO A 26 0.28 13.07 -0.92
CA PRO A 26 1.55 13.36 -1.57
C PRO A 26 1.44 12.93 -3.03
N ASN A 27 1.67 13.86 -3.95
CA ASN A 27 1.57 13.63 -5.40
C ASN A 27 2.76 12.78 -5.85
N VAL A 28 2.79 11.52 -5.42
CA VAL A 28 3.80 10.55 -5.84
C VAL A 28 3.65 10.34 -7.34
N VAL A 29 4.75 10.51 -8.06
CA VAL A 29 4.77 10.34 -9.50
C VAL A 29 4.49 8.88 -9.84
N SER A 30 3.52 8.65 -10.73
CA SER A 30 3.19 7.31 -11.23
C SER A 30 3.54 7.15 -12.71
N ILE A 31 4.30 6.12 -13.04
CA ILE A 31 4.75 5.80 -14.40
C ILE A 31 4.27 4.42 -14.83
N SER A 32 4.05 4.22 -16.14
CA SER A 32 3.58 2.95 -16.68
C SER A 32 4.75 1.99 -16.95
N TYR A 33 4.61 0.73 -16.55
CA TYR A 33 5.63 -0.31 -16.78
C TYR A 33 5.91 -0.56 -18.28
N PRO A 34 4.91 -0.72 -19.17
CA PRO A 34 5.15 -0.79 -20.61
C PRO A 34 5.93 0.39 -21.18
N THR A 35 5.64 1.62 -20.73
CA THR A 35 6.38 2.82 -21.17
C THR A 35 7.81 2.80 -20.67
N LEU A 36 8.04 2.37 -19.43
CA LEU A 36 9.39 2.22 -18.87
C LEU A 36 10.24 1.25 -19.69
N LEU A 37 9.65 0.18 -20.23
CA LEU A 37 10.35 -0.78 -21.09
C LEU A 37 10.56 -0.27 -22.52
N SER A 38 9.52 0.29 -23.13
CA SER A 38 9.50 0.60 -24.57
C SER A 38 10.02 1.99 -24.91
N SER A 39 9.89 2.96 -24.01
CA SER A 39 10.29 4.35 -24.24
C SER A 39 10.72 5.04 -22.93
N PRO A 40 11.79 4.56 -22.26
CA PRO A 40 12.22 5.09 -20.97
C PRO A 40 12.57 6.59 -20.99
N LEU A 41 13.15 7.09 -22.10
CA LEU A 41 13.52 8.50 -22.23
C LEU A 41 12.30 9.45 -22.25
N SER A 42 11.11 8.95 -22.61
CA SER A 42 9.88 9.74 -22.53
C SER A 42 9.46 10.08 -21.09
N LEU A 43 10.03 9.39 -20.09
CA LEU A 43 9.71 9.55 -18.67
C LEU A 43 10.66 10.50 -17.94
N GLU A 44 11.64 11.12 -18.60
CA GLU A 44 12.67 11.97 -17.99
C GLU A 44 12.08 13.04 -17.06
N LYS A 45 11.08 13.80 -17.54
CA LYS A 45 10.40 14.82 -16.72
C LYS A 45 9.70 14.25 -15.50
N SER A 46 9.11 13.07 -15.62
CA SER A 46 8.45 12.38 -14.50
C SER A 46 9.48 11.89 -13.47
N ILE A 47 10.62 11.38 -13.93
CA ILE A 47 11.72 10.95 -13.07
C ILE A 47 12.34 12.15 -12.36
N GLU A 48 12.59 13.25 -13.08
CA GLU A 48 13.07 14.51 -12.49
C GLU A 48 12.08 15.05 -11.46
N GLN A 49 10.77 14.99 -11.71
CA GLN A 49 9.76 15.41 -10.74
C GLN A 49 9.79 14.54 -9.45
N ALA A 50 10.15 13.26 -9.56
CA ALA A 50 10.20 12.36 -8.43
C ALA A 50 11.51 12.46 -7.63
N PHE A 51 12.65 12.62 -8.32
CA PHE A 51 14.00 12.49 -7.76
C PHE A 51 14.87 13.75 -7.88
N GLY A 52 14.36 14.82 -8.49
CA GLY A 52 15.06 16.09 -8.64
C GLY A 52 15.26 16.80 -7.30
N SER A 53 15.97 17.94 -7.34
CA SER A 53 16.37 18.66 -6.12
C SER A 53 15.33 19.66 -5.60
N HIS A 54 14.07 19.57 -6.04
CA HIS A 54 13.02 20.50 -5.65
C HIS A 54 12.28 20.05 -4.37
N PRO A 55 11.68 20.96 -3.58
CA PRO A 55 11.06 20.62 -2.29
C PRO A 55 9.91 19.60 -2.36
N GLN A 56 9.27 19.45 -3.52
CA GLN A 56 8.18 18.52 -3.75
C GLN A 56 8.63 17.11 -4.20
N ALA A 57 9.94 16.88 -4.37
CA ALA A 57 10.48 15.61 -4.83
C ALA A 57 10.46 14.64 -3.65
N LEU A 58 9.77 13.51 -3.80
CA LEU A 58 9.59 12.54 -2.72
C LEU A 58 10.66 11.45 -2.73
N GLY A 59 11.50 11.38 -3.77
CA GLY A 59 12.52 10.35 -3.94
C GLY A 59 11.93 8.96 -4.19
N ILE A 60 10.66 8.86 -4.60
CA ILE A 60 9.98 7.60 -4.90
C ILE A 60 9.05 7.75 -6.10
N ILE A 61 8.82 6.64 -6.81
CA ILE A 61 7.86 6.52 -7.91
C ILE A 61 6.95 5.31 -7.68
N ILE A 62 5.76 5.35 -8.28
CA ILE A 62 4.85 4.20 -8.38
C ILE A 62 4.88 3.71 -9.82
N VAL A 63 5.40 2.51 -10.03
CA VAL A 63 5.27 1.81 -11.31
C VAL A 63 3.91 1.11 -11.35
N LYS A 64 3.07 1.49 -12.32
CA LYS A 64 1.74 0.92 -12.57
C LYS A 64 1.72 0.09 -13.86
N ASP A 65 0.58 -0.52 -14.15
CA ASP A 65 0.34 -1.34 -15.36
C ASP A 65 1.31 -2.53 -15.46
N LEU A 66 1.67 -3.11 -14.30
CA LEU A 66 2.44 -4.34 -14.24
C LEU A 66 1.64 -5.52 -14.84
N PRO A 67 2.31 -6.50 -15.46
CA PRO A 67 1.65 -7.70 -15.95
C PRO A 67 0.82 -8.39 -14.86
N ASP A 68 -0.35 -8.93 -15.20
CA ASP A 68 -1.29 -9.48 -14.21
C ASP A 68 -0.68 -10.59 -13.33
N ALA A 69 0.30 -11.34 -13.84
CA ALA A 69 1.05 -12.34 -13.07
C ALA A 69 1.68 -11.77 -11.77
N TYR A 70 2.04 -10.49 -11.74
CA TYR A 70 2.63 -9.85 -10.57
C TYR A 70 1.64 -9.76 -9.39
N LYS A 71 0.32 -9.73 -9.64
CA LYS A 71 -0.67 -9.78 -8.56
C LYS A 71 -0.58 -11.10 -7.80
N THR A 72 -0.56 -12.21 -8.54
CA THR A 72 -0.43 -13.55 -7.97
C THR A 72 0.92 -13.73 -7.25
N TYR A 73 2.02 -13.25 -7.84
CA TYR A 73 3.33 -13.31 -7.19
C TYR A 73 3.37 -12.50 -5.89
N ARG A 74 2.82 -11.28 -5.89
CA ARG A 74 2.73 -10.44 -4.69
C ARG A 74 1.94 -11.14 -3.58
N GLU A 75 0.77 -11.68 -3.89
CA GLU A 75 -0.04 -12.39 -2.89
C GLU A 75 0.69 -13.61 -2.31
N THR A 76 1.34 -14.38 -3.17
CA THR A 76 2.10 -15.57 -2.77
C THR A 76 3.27 -15.20 -1.87
N LEU A 77 4.05 -14.19 -2.26
CA LEU A 77 5.18 -13.69 -1.48
C LEU A 77 4.73 -13.19 -0.10
N LEU A 78 3.66 -12.39 -0.03
CA LEU A 78 3.15 -11.87 1.24
C LEU A 78 2.62 -12.99 2.14
N LYS A 79 1.99 -14.02 1.58
CA LYS A 79 1.58 -15.22 2.33
C LYS A 79 2.78 -15.98 2.88
N PHE A 80 3.85 -16.12 2.10
CA PHE A 80 5.09 -16.74 2.59
C PHE A 80 5.77 -15.91 3.66
N GLY A 81 5.88 -14.59 3.49
CA GLY A 81 6.42 -13.69 4.51
C GLY A 81 5.64 -13.77 5.82
N TYR A 82 4.30 -13.81 5.73
CA TYR A 82 3.44 -14.04 6.90
C TYR A 82 3.70 -15.39 7.56
N LYS A 83 3.74 -16.49 6.79
CA LYS A 83 4.01 -17.82 7.36
C LYS A 83 5.38 -17.90 8.01
N PHE A 84 6.41 -17.36 7.35
CA PHE A 84 7.77 -17.35 7.84
C PHE A 84 7.90 -16.56 9.14
N SER A 85 7.27 -15.38 9.24
CA SER A 85 7.35 -14.55 10.45
C SER A 85 6.70 -15.19 11.68
N HIS A 86 5.80 -16.16 11.48
CA HIS A 86 5.13 -16.92 12.56
C HIS A 86 5.85 -18.21 12.93
N LEU A 87 6.96 -18.55 12.28
CA LEU A 87 7.80 -19.69 12.69
C LEU A 87 8.53 -19.38 14.01
N PRO A 88 8.88 -20.40 14.82
CA PRO A 88 9.70 -20.22 16.00
C PRO A 88 11.03 -19.53 15.69
N GLU A 89 11.57 -18.74 16.63
CA GLU A 89 12.84 -18.00 16.45
C GLU A 89 13.98 -18.92 16.03
N GLU A 90 14.16 -20.04 16.73
CA GLU A 90 15.17 -21.05 16.40
C GLU A 90 15.07 -21.53 14.95
N THR A 91 13.85 -21.58 14.38
CA THR A 91 13.68 -21.97 12.99
C THR A 91 14.09 -20.88 12.01
N LYS A 92 13.78 -19.62 12.30
CA LYS A 92 14.15 -18.48 11.44
C LYS A 92 15.66 -18.26 11.43
N GLU A 93 16.31 -18.45 12.57
CA GLU A 93 17.74 -18.15 12.80
C GLU A 93 18.65 -19.09 12.00
N ARG A 94 18.15 -20.29 11.69
CA ARG A 94 18.84 -21.24 10.79
C ARG A 94 18.98 -20.74 9.35
N TYR A 95 18.22 -19.72 8.96
CA TYR A 95 18.25 -19.13 7.63
C TYR A 95 18.93 -17.75 7.59
N THR A 96 19.49 -17.29 8.71
CA THR A 96 20.33 -16.08 8.76
C THR A 96 21.69 -16.40 8.18
N ASP A 97 22.20 -15.51 7.31
CA ASP A 97 23.58 -15.58 6.85
C ASP A 97 24.50 -15.19 8.02
N PRO A 98 25.41 -16.08 8.48
CA PRO A 98 26.28 -15.79 9.62
C PRO A 98 27.25 -14.61 9.39
N GLU A 99 27.47 -14.20 8.13
CA GLU A 99 28.39 -13.13 7.76
C GLU A 99 27.69 -11.77 7.49
N SER A 100 26.36 -11.70 7.63
CA SER A 100 25.57 -10.46 7.42
C SER A 100 25.46 -9.57 8.66
#